data_AF-A0A2R5HD04-F1
#
_entry.id   AF-A0A2R5HD04-F1
#
_cell.length_a   1.000
_cell.length_b   1.000
_cell.length_c   1.000
_cell.angle_alpha   90.00
_cell.angle_beta   90.00
_cell.angle_gamma   90.00
#
_symmetry.space_group_name_H-M   'P 1'
#
loop_
_entity.id
_entity.type
_entity.pdbx_description
1 polymer ?
#
loop_
_entity_poly.entity_id
_entity_poly.type
_entity_poly.pdbx_seq_one_letter_code
_entity_poly.pdbx_strand_id
1 'polypeptide(L)' 'MKKEKLKHQPDGVIYDPADPALIQEQQACQTLMEAYNQTTVTDEARQQELLQQMFAEVGEDSFIQPGLMSNN' A
#
# COMPACT_ATOMS: atom_id res chain seq x y z
N MET A 1 -23.66 -15.09 -2.24
CA MET A 1 -22.67 -14.66 -3.25
C MET A 1 -21.29 -15.03 -2.73
N LYS A 2 -20.51 -15.79 -3.52
CA LYS A 2 -19.19 -16.28 -3.09
C LYS A 2 -18.19 -15.14 -3.14
N LYS A 3 -17.42 -14.99 -2.06
CA LYS A 3 -16.30 -14.07 -1.91
C LYS A 3 -15.19 -14.51 -2.87
N GLU A 4 -14.78 -13.65 -3.79
CA GLU A 4 -13.50 -13.80 -4.48
C GLU A 4 -12.62 -12.61 -4.14
N LYS A 5 -11.44 -12.94 -3.63
CA LYS A 5 -10.35 -12.01 -3.36
C LYS A 5 -10.11 -11.21 -4.64
N LEU A 6 -10.01 -9.88 -4.56
CA LEU A 6 -9.56 -9.08 -5.69
C LEU A 6 -8.06 -9.36 -5.87
N LYS A 7 -7.76 -10.47 -6.54
CA LYS A 7 -6.43 -10.81 -7.01
C LYS A 7 -6.31 -10.12 -8.35
N HIS A 8 -5.41 -9.14 -8.45
CA HIS A 8 -4.85 -8.61 -9.70
C HIS A 8 -5.84 -8.62 -10.87
N GLN A 9 -6.53 -7.50 -11.09
CA GLN A 9 -7.24 -7.33 -12.35
C GLN A 9 -6.26 -7.63 -13.49
N PRO A 10 -6.62 -8.55 -14.41
CA PRO A 10 -5.77 -8.84 -15.55
C PRO A 10 -5.51 -7.54 -16.32
N ASP A 11 -4.28 -7.39 -16.81
CA ASP A 11 -3.90 -6.25 -17.63
C ASP A 11 -4.94 -6.00 -18.74
N GLY A 12 -5.50 -4.79 -18.79
CA GLY A 12 -6.40 -4.35 -19.86
C GLY A 12 -7.90 -4.54 -19.63
N VAL A 13 -8.35 -4.93 -18.45
CA VAL A 13 -9.81 -4.95 -18.13
C VAL A 13 -10.26 -3.58 -17.60
N ILE A 14 -11.35 -3.03 -18.17
CA ILE A 14 -11.98 -1.82 -17.64
C ILE A 14 -12.64 -2.16 -16.30
N TYR A 15 -12.35 -1.35 -15.29
CA TYR A 15 -12.96 -1.47 -13.97
C TYR A 15 -13.59 -0.16 -13.51
N ASP A 16 -14.45 -0.26 -12.51
CA ASP A 16 -15.02 0.90 -11.83
C ASP A 16 -14.09 1.32 -10.68
N PRO A 17 -13.34 2.44 -10.79
CA PRO A 17 -12.50 2.91 -9.71
C PRO A 17 -13.28 3.37 -8.47
N ALA A 18 -14.60 3.57 -8.59
CA ALA A 18 -15.48 3.90 -7.48
C ALA A 18 -16.10 2.66 -6.79
N ASP A 19 -15.68 1.43 -7.17
CA ASP A 19 -16.11 0.21 -6.47
C ASP A 19 -15.81 0.35 -4.96
N PRO A 20 -16.81 0.24 -4.08
CA PRO A 20 -16.62 0.40 -2.63
C PRO A 20 -15.57 -0.55 -2.04
N ALA A 21 -15.40 -1.75 -2.59
CA ALA A 21 -14.39 -2.69 -2.12
C ALA A 21 -12.97 -2.21 -2.46
N LEU A 22 -12.77 -1.64 -3.66
CA LEU A 22 -11.51 -1.03 -4.07
C LEU A 22 -11.18 0.19 -3.21
N ILE A 23 -12.16 1.07 -2.98
CA ILE A 23 -11.98 2.25 -2.13
C ILE A 23 -11.60 1.83 -0.71
N GLN A 24 -12.23 0.80 -0.15
CA GLN A 24 -11.92 0.33 1.20
C GLN A 24 -10.49 -0.24 1.30
N GLU A 25 -10.07 -1.03 0.30
CA GLU A 25 -8.71 -1.57 0.25
C GLU A 25 -7.66 -0.44 0.09
N GLN A 26 -7.94 0.51 -0.80
CA GLN A 26 -7.11 1.68 -1.01
C GLN A 26 -6.93 2.51 0.27
N GLN A 27 -8.02 2.75 1.02
CA GLN A 27 -7.96 3.48 2.29
C GLN A 27 -7.09 2.77 3.33
N ALA A 28 -7.12 1.44 3.38
CA ALA A 28 -6.25 0.67 4.27
C ALA A 28 -4.77 0.83 3.89
N CYS A 29 -4.44 0.75 2.60
CA CYS A 29 -3.09 1.01 2.10
C CYS A 29 -2.64 2.46 2.38
N GLN A 30 -3.53 3.43 2.19
CA GLN A 30 -3.24 4.85 2.42
C GLN A 30 -2.95 5.13 3.90
N THR A 31 -3.65 4.46 4.81
CA THR A 31 -3.39 4.55 6.26
C THR A 31 -1.97 4.09 6.61
N LEU A 32 -1.49 3.00 6.00
CA LEU A 32 -0.12 2.53 6.20
C LEU A 32 0.91 3.50 5.61
N MET A 33 0.63 4.04 4.41
CA MET A 33 1.48 5.04 3.76
C MET A 33 1.57 6.33 4.57
N GLU A 34 0.48 6.79 5.15
CA GLU A 34 0.46 7.95 6.07
C GLU A 34 1.28 7.67 7.33
N ALA A 35 1.15 6.48 7.92
CA ALA A 35 1.95 6.08 9.07
C ALA A 35 3.45 6.03 8.74
N TYR A 36 3.81 5.56 7.54
CA TYR A 36 5.19 5.57 7.05
C TYR A 36 5.71 6.99 6.85
N ASN A 37 4.92 7.86 6.22
CA ASN A 37 5.28 9.24 5.96
C ASN A 37 5.45 10.10 7.23
N GLN A 38 4.91 9.64 8.36
CA GLN A 38 5.11 10.27 9.68
C GLN A 38 6.36 9.78 10.42
N THR A 39 7.07 8.78 9.89
CA THR A 39 8.33 8.31 10.49
C THR A 39 9.48 9.29 10.26
N THR A 40 10.51 9.17 11.09
CA THR A 40 11.76 9.92 10.98
C THR A 40 12.94 8.99 10.71
N VAL A 41 14.11 9.55 10.42
CA VAL A 41 15.33 8.76 10.16
C VAL A 41 15.78 7.89 11.34
N THR A 42 15.28 8.12 12.54
CA THR A 42 15.61 7.29 13.72
C THR A 42 14.66 6.11 13.91
N ASP A 43 13.60 6.01 13.11
CA ASP A 43 12.55 4.98 13.22
C ASP A 43 12.81 3.76 12.33
N GLU A 44 14.08 3.37 12.11
CA GLU A 44 14.49 2.35 11.12
C GLU A 44 13.69 1.05 11.21
N ALA A 45 13.53 0.49 12.41
CA ALA A 45 12.79 -0.76 12.60
C ALA A 45 11.31 -0.62 12.22
N ARG A 46 10.69 0.51 12.58
CA ARG A 46 9.29 0.81 12.25
C ARG A 46 9.12 1.09 10.75
N GLN A 47 10.09 1.77 10.13
CA GLN A 47 10.11 1.99 8.69
C GLN A 47 10.14 0.65 7.94
N GLN A 48 10.99 -0.29 8.34
CA GLN A 48 11.02 -1.61 7.72
C GLN A 48 9.73 -2.40 7.91
N GLU A 49 9.17 -2.39 9.13
CA GLU A 49 7.88 -3.03 9.39
C GLU A 49 6.76 -2.48 8.50
N LEU A 50 6.68 -1.16 8.36
CA LEU A 50 5.67 -0.49 7.54
C LEU A 50 5.89 -0.77 6.05
N LEU A 51 7.13 -0.76 5.55
CA LEU A 51 7.43 -1.12 4.16
C LEU A 51 6.95 -2.55 3.84
N GLN A 52 7.22 -3.51 4.73
CA GLN A 52 6.79 -4.90 4.56
C GLN A 52 5.27 -5.08 4.59
N GLN A 53 4.54 -4.20 5.28
CA GLN A 53 3.07 -4.21 5.28
C GLN A 53 2.48 -3.53 4.04
N MET A 54 3.16 -2.50 3.51
CA MET A 54 2.67 -1.69 2.39
C MET A 54 2.84 -2.39 1.04
N PHE A 55 3.93 -3.12 0.84
CA PHE A 55 4.30 -3.70 -0.45
C PHE A 55 4.22 -5.22 -0.43
N ALA A 56 3.90 -5.82 -1.57
CA ALA A 56 3.86 -7.27 -1.72
C ALA A 56 5.24 -7.91 -1.47
N GLU A 57 6.32 -7.23 -1.89
CA GLU A 57 7.70 -7.63 -1.68
C GLU A 57 8.57 -6.40 -1.42
N VAL A 58 9.53 -6.54 -0.51
CA VAL A 58 10.51 -5.51 -0.15
C VAL A 58 11.88 -6.18 -0.08
N GLY A 59 12.89 -5.59 -0.71
CA GLY A 59 14.26 -6.10 -0.64
C GLY A 59 14.93 -5.81 0.70
N GLU A 60 15.96 -6.58 1.04
CA GLU A 60 16.82 -6.30 2.20
C GLU A 60 17.41 -4.88 2.10
N ASP A 61 17.50 -4.18 3.24
CA ASP A 61 18.00 -2.80 3.35
C ASP A 61 17.28 -1.76 2.47
N SER A 62 16.05 -2.05 2.01
CA SER A 62 15.25 -1.08 1.25
C SER A 62 14.89 0.13 2.11
N PHE A 63 15.06 1.32 1.54
CA PHE A 63 14.69 2.59 2.17
C PHE A 63 13.97 3.48 1.17
N ILE A 64 12.88 4.09 1.61
CA ILE A 64 12.16 5.14 0.87
C ILE A 64 12.11 6.38 1.75
N GLN A 65 12.50 7.54 1.22
CA GLN A 65 12.37 8.77 1.99
C GLN A 65 10.89 9.05 2.32
N PRO A 66 10.53 9.37 3.59
CA PRO A 66 9.17 9.78 3.95
C PRO A 66 8.66 10.93 3.07
N GLY A 67 7.36 10.88 2.74
CA GLY A 67 6.73 11.72 1.70
C GLY A 67 6.33 10.94 0.45
N LEU A 68 6.26 9.61 0.53
CA LEU A 68 5.84 8.72 -0.54
C LEU A 68 4.36 8.96 -0.89
N MET A 69 4.06 9.00 -2.19
CA MET A 69 2.71 9.01 -2.75
C MET A 69 2.60 7.92 -3.80
N SER A 70 1.61 7.03 -3.68
CA SER A 70 1.40 5.91 -4.60
C SER A 70 0.16 6.05 -5.50
N ASN A 71 -0.55 7.18 -5.41
CA ASN A 71 -1.76 7.44 -6.19
C ASN A 71 -1.75 8.91 -6.64
N ASN A 72 -1.99 9.17 -7.93
CA ASN A 72 -2.01 10.51 -8.53
C ASN A 72 -3.23 10.69 -9.43
#